data_AF-U2TPE9-F1
#
_entry.id   AF-U2TPE9-F1
#
_cell.length_a   1.000
_cell.length_b   1.000
_cell.length_c   1.000
_cell.angle_alpha   90.00
_cell.angle_beta   90.00
_cell.angle_gamma   90.00
#
_symmetry.space_group_name_H-M   'P 1'
#
loop_
_entity.id
_entity.type
_entity.pdbx_description
1 polymer ?
#
loop_
_entity_poly.entity_id
_entity_poly.type
_entity_poly.pdbx_seq_one_letter_code
_entity_poly.pdbx_strand_id
1 'polypeptide(L)'
;MAPESSLVHDLEPSHRILVGRLHLESEAHNAKACLRLPDDRDSLRRIDEGYGLLKKSLGAHGGFRTSDIQGWLDLWWVSRNVGGSMAERVAWLPDRAMRCRATLGCRDYHQKKASSGS
;
A
#
# COMPACT_ATOMS: atom_id res chain seq x y z
N MET A 1 11.34 17.37 12.48
CA MET A 1 10.29 17.32 11.44
C MET A 1 10.49 16.01 10.69
N ALA A 2 9.49 15.13 10.64
CA ALA A 2 9.61 13.89 9.87
C ALA A 2 9.30 14.18 8.39
N PRO A 3 10.10 13.74 7.41
CA PRO A 3 9.96 14.13 5.99
C PRO A 3 8.74 13.56 5.23
N GLU A 4 7.78 12.92 5.88
CA GLU A 4 6.78 12.06 5.20
C GLU A 4 5.38 12.29 5.78
N SER A 5 4.84 13.50 5.63
CA SER A 5 3.50 13.86 6.15
C SER A 5 2.61 14.54 5.10
N SER A 6 2.91 14.41 3.82
CA SER A 6 2.06 14.93 2.74
C SER A 6 1.52 13.82 1.85
N LEU A 7 0.27 13.97 1.40
CA LEU A 7 -0.37 13.13 0.40
C LEU A 7 -0.60 13.96 -0.86
N VAL A 8 0.11 13.63 -1.93
CA VAL A 8 -0.19 14.13 -3.28
C VAL A 8 -1.26 13.22 -3.88
N HIS A 9 -2.41 13.77 -4.25
CA HIS A 9 -3.53 12.98 -4.75
C HIS A 9 -4.41 13.78 -5.73
N ASP A 10 -5.36 13.11 -6.38
CA ASP A 10 -6.33 13.78 -7.24
C ASP A 10 -7.54 14.34 -6.45
N LEU A 11 -8.58 14.83 -7.12
CA LEU A 11 -9.77 15.36 -6.43
C LEU A 11 -10.75 14.29 -5.95
N GLU A 12 -10.38 12.99 -5.95
CA GLU A 12 -11.27 11.92 -5.49
C GLU A 12 -11.62 12.08 -3.99
N PRO A 13 -12.90 12.01 -3.60
CA PRO A 13 -13.30 12.24 -2.21
C PRO A 13 -12.72 11.25 -1.20
N SER A 14 -12.41 10.02 -1.60
CA SER A 14 -11.90 8.97 -0.69
C SER A 14 -10.55 9.36 -0.07
N HIS A 15 -9.70 10.09 -0.80
CA HIS A 15 -8.40 10.54 -0.32
C HIS A 15 -8.52 11.47 0.90
N ARG A 16 -9.60 12.26 1.00
CA ARG A 16 -9.84 13.13 2.18
C ARG A 16 -10.02 12.34 3.46
N ILE A 17 -10.60 11.14 3.38
CA ILE A 17 -10.77 10.25 4.53
C ILE A 17 -9.39 9.82 5.05
N LEU A 18 -8.47 9.49 4.15
CA LEU A 18 -7.11 9.08 4.51
C LEU A 18 -6.33 10.24 5.13
N VAL A 19 -6.38 11.42 4.52
CA VAL A 19 -5.76 12.66 5.04
C VAL A 19 -6.21 12.94 6.47
N GLY A 20 -7.52 12.88 6.73
CA GLY A 20 -8.06 13.14 8.07
C GLY A 20 -7.69 12.08 9.10
N ARG A 21 -7.69 10.79 8.72
CA ARG A 21 -7.37 9.67 9.63
C ARG A 21 -5.89 9.60 10.00
N LEU A 22 -5.01 9.93 9.05
CA LEU A 22 -3.56 9.83 9.22
C LEU A 22 -2.91 11.18 9.54
N HIS A 23 -3.70 12.25 9.67
CA HIS A 23 -3.22 13.61 9.94
C HIS A 23 -2.16 14.07 8.93
N LEU A 24 -2.43 13.85 7.63
CA LEU A 24 -1.54 14.22 6.54
C LEU A 24 -1.83 15.65 6.06
N GLU A 25 -0.83 16.31 5.52
CA GLU A 25 -0.97 17.48 4.65
C GLU A 25 -1.50 17.02 3.29
N SER A 26 -2.43 17.77 2.71
CA SER A 26 -3.10 17.42 1.45
C SER A 26 -2.61 18.32 0.32
N GLU A 27 -2.09 17.71 -0.73
CA GLU A 27 -1.76 18.35 -1.99
C GLU A 27 -2.62 17.74 -3.10
N ALA A 28 -3.78 18.36 -3.34
CA ALA A 28 -4.78 17.84 -4.27
C ALA A 28 -4.69 18.49 -5.65
N HIS A 29 -4.65 17.68 -6.70
CA HIS A 29 -4.52 18.12 -8.09
C HIS A 29 -5.71 17.69 -8.95
N ASN A 30 -6.10 18.52 -9.93
CA ASN A 30 -7.15 18.15 -10.87
C ASN A 30 -6.56 17.25 -11.98
N ALA A 31 -6.84 15.94 -11.94
CA ALA A 31 -6.33 14.99 -12.92
C ALA A 31 -6.58 15.36 -14.39
N LYS A 32 -7.74 15.96 -14.70
CA LYS A 32 -8.05 16.42 -16.07
C LYS A 32 -7.17 17.59 -16.51
N ALA A 33 -6.76 18.43 -15.57
CA ALA A 33 -5.83 19.52 -15.84
C ALA A 33 -4.40 18.98 -15.97
N CYS A 34 -3.99 18.05 -15.10
CA CYS A 34 -2.68 17.41 -15.13
C CYS A 34 -2.40 16.70 -16.47
N LEU A 35 -3.38 15.97 -17.01
CA LEU A 35 -3.29 15.31 -18.33
C LEU A 35 -2.98 16.24 -19.52
N ARG A 36 -3.20 17.54 -19.36
CA ARG A 36 -2.94 18.55 -20.40
C ARG A 36 -1.59 19.26 -20.21
N LEU A 37 -0.90 18.97 -19.10
CA LEU A 37 0.42 19.52 -18.83
C LEU A 37 1.49 18.65 -19.52
N PRO A 38 2.65 19.23 -19.87
CA PRO A 38 3.81 18.45 -20.24
C PRO A 38 4.27 17.54 -19.08
N ASP A 39 4.94 16.43 -19.41
CA ASP A 39 5.33 15.38 -18.46
C ASP A 39 6.16 15.86 -17.25
N ASP A 40 6.93 16.95 -17.42
CA ASP A 40 7.75 17.54 -16.36
C ASP A 40 6.93 18.35 -15.34
N ARG A 41 5.69 18.70 -15.68
CA ARG A 41 4.77 19.51 -14.87
C ARG A 41 3.57 18.74 -14.34
N ASP A 42 3.39 17.50 -14.77
CA ASP A 42 2.34 16.63 -14.24
C ASP A 42 2.76 16.07 -12.87
N SER A 43 2.16 16.64 -11.82
CA SER A 43 2.34 16.23 -10.42
C SER A 43 1.81 14.82 -10.12
N LEU A 44 0.88 14.29 -10.91
CA LEU A 44 0.28 12.97 -10.73
C LEU A 44 0.98 11.88 -11.55
N ARG A 45 1.76 12.25 -12.58
CA ARG A 45 2.44 11.27 -13.45
C ARG A 45 3.25 10.22 -12.68
N ARG A 46 4.02 10.63 -11.67
CA ARG A 46 4.82 9.68 -10.85
C ARG A 46 3.94 8.67 -10.12
N ILE A 47 2.74 9.09 -9.70
CA ILE A 47 1.77 8.25 -9.01
C ILE A 47 1.16 7.26 -10.02
N ASP A 48 0.77 7.75 -11.20
CA ASP A 48 0.20 6.94 -12.27
C ASP A 48 1.19 5.89 -12.79
N GLU A 49 2.46 6.25 -12.94
CA GLU A 49 3.52 5.31 -13.29
C GLU A 49 3.69 4.21 -12.22
N GLY A 50 3.69 4.60 -10.94
CA GLY A 50 3.75 3.67 -9.82
C GLY A 50 2.56 2.71 -9.81
N TYR A 51 1.36 3.22 -10.04
CA TYR A 51 0.13 2.43 -10.15
C TYR A 51 0.18 1.46 -11.34
N GLY A 52 0.66 1.92 -12.49
CA GLY A 52 0.84 1.08 -13.68
C GLY A 52 1.82 -0.07 -13.45
N LEU A 53 2.92 0.18 -12.73
CA LEU A 53 3.89 -0.84 -12.35
C LEU A 53 3.30 -1.84 -11.35
N LEU A 54 2.56 -1.38 -10.35
CA LEU A 54 1.85 -2.24 -9.41
C LEU A 54 0.88 -3.16 -10.16
N LYS A 55 0.06 -2.62 -11.06
CA LYS A 55 -0.91 -3.40 -11.85
C LYS A 55 -0.23 -4.48 -12.69
N LYS A 56 0.89 -4.16 -13.34
CA LYS A 56 1.71 -5.13 -14.10
C LYS A 56 2.28 -6.21 -13.19
N SER A 57 2.78 -5.83 -12.02
CA SER A 57 3.31 -6.77 -11.01
C SER A 57 2.24 -7.77 -10.57
N LEU A 58 1.07 -7.29 -10.16
CA LEU A 58 -0.04 -8.14 -9.75
C LEU A 58 -0.50 -9.07 -10.88
N GLY A 59 -0.58 -8.55 -12.11
CA GLY A 59 -0.97 -9.35 -13.29
C GLY A 59 0.06 -10.40 -13.72
N ALA A 60 1.35 -10.20 -13.42
CA ALA A 60 2.40 -11.16 -13.72
C ALA A 60 2.39 -12.37 -12.78
N HIS A 61 1.79 -12.25 -11.59
CA HIS A 61 1.72 -13.31 -10.62
C HIS A 61 0.42 -14.12 -10.77
N GLY A 62 0.52 -15.32 -11.35
CA GLY A 62 -0.64 -16.22 -11.55
C GLY A 62 -1.34 -16.67 -10.26
N GLY A 63 -0.71 -16.46 -9.09
CA GLY A 63 -1.31 -16.70 -7.77
C GLY A 63 -2.04 -15.49 -7.18
N PHE A 64 -2.13 -14.36 -7.90
CA PHE A 64 -2.84 -13.19 -7.42
C PHE A 64 -4.33 -13.48 -7.25
N ARG A 65 -4.86 -13.18 -6.05
CA ARG A 65 -6.29 -13.24 -5.74
C ARG A 65 -6.68 -11.92 -5.08
N THR A 66 -7.80 -11.35 -5.52
CA THR A 66 -8.33 -10.09 -4.95
C THR A 66 -8.61 -10.20 -3.45
N SER A 67 -8.92 -11.41 -2.95
CA SER A 67 -9.09 -11.67 -1.52
C SER A 67 -7.85 -11.34 -0.67
N ASP A 68 -6.66 -11.41 -1.28
CA ASP A 68 -5.37 -11.27 -0.60
C ASP A 68 -4.68 -9.93 -0.93
N ILE A 69 -5.44 -8.95 -1.46
CA ILE A 69 -4.90 -7.70 -2.00
C ILE A 69 -3.99 -6.95 -1.01
N GLN A 70 -4.33 -6.94 0.28
CA GLN A 70 -3.52 -6.25 1.29
C GLN A 70 -2.10 -6.85 1.37
N GLY A 71 -1.98 -8.18 1.41
CA GLY A 71 -0.67 -8.84 1.46
C GLY A 71 0.16 -8.58 0.21
N TRP A 72 -0.49 -8.48 -0.96
CA TRP A 72 0.18 -8.10 -2.20
C TRP A 72 0.67 -6.65 -2.20
N LEU A 73 -0.13 -5.72 -1.66
CA LEU A 73 0.26 -4.32 -1.50
C LEU A 73 1.42 -4.16 -0.50
N ASP A 74 1.40 -4.91 0.59
CA ASP A 74 2.48 -4.93 1.58
C ASP A 74 3.78 -5.47 0.97
N LEU A 75 3.71 -6.57 0.22
CA LEU A 75 4.86 -7.15 -0.50
C LEU A 75 5.42 -6.16 -1.53
N TRP A 76 4.53 -5.52 -2.30
CA TRP A 76 4.92 -4.47 -3.24
C TRP A 76 5.66 -3.35 -2.54
N TRP A 77 5.12 -2.85 -1.42
CA TRP A 77 5.73 -1.79 -0.64
C TRP A 77 7.12 -2.20 -0.12
N VAL A 78 7.27 -3.41 0.43
CA VAL A 78 8.58 -3.91 0.89
C VAL A 78 9.58 -4.00 -0.26
N SER A 79 9.16 -4.52 -1.41
CA SER A 79 10.05 -4.69 -2.57
C SER A 79 10.64 -3.37 -3.08
N ARG A 80 9.93 -2.26 -2.88
CA ARG A 80 10.27 -0.93 -3.39
C ARG A 80 10.97 -0.06 -2.35
N ASN A 81 10.59 -0.17 -1.08
CA ASN A 81 11.00 0.76 -0.04
C ASN A 81 12.04 0.18 0.92
N VAL A 82 12.15 -1.15 1.01
CA VAL A 82 13.16 -1.80 1.84
C VAL A 82 14.43 -2.00 1.01
N GLY A 83 15.52 -1.34 1.43
CA GLY A 83 16.84 -1.52 0.83
C GLY A 83 17.42 -2.92 1.04
N GLY A 84 18.56 -3.19 0.40
CA GLY A 84 19.26 -4.46 0.52
C GLY A 84 18.83 -5.53 -0.48
N SER A 85 19.38 -6.72 -0.28
CA SER A 85 19.13 -7.94 -1.04
C SER A 85 17.70 -8.45 -0.88
N MET A 86 17.28 -9.35 -1.78
CA MET A 86 15.97 -10.01 -1.67
C MET A 86 15.82 -10.74 -0.33
N ALA A 87 16.88 -11.39 0.17
CA ALA A 87 16.85 -12.08 1.45
C ALA A 87 16.62 -11.12 2.62
N GLU A 88 17.28 -9.95 2.62
CA GLU A 88 17.08 -8.93 3.65
C GLU A 88 15.67 -8.36 3.62
N ARG A 89 15.10 -8.13 2.43
CA ARG A 89 13.71 -7.70 2.27
C ARG A 89 12.70 -8.73 2.79
N VAL A 90 12.93 -10.00 2.49
CA VAL A 90 12.08 -11.10 2.98
C VAL A 90 12.21 -11.24 4.50
N ALA A 91 13.40 -11.07 5.07
CA ALA A 91 13.62 -11.11 6.51
C ALA A 91 13.04 -9.90 7.26
N TRP A 92 12.92 -8.75 6.60
CA TRP A 92 12.34 -7.53 7.17
C TRP A 92 10.87 -7.69 7.60
N LEU A 93 10.08 -8.42 6.80
CA LEU A 93 8.66 -8.68 7.05
C LEU A 93 8.39 -9.40 8.38
N PRO A 94 8.94 -10.61 8.63
CA PRO A 94 8.73 -11.34 9.88
C PRO A 94 9.35 -10.59 11.08
N ASP A 95 10.48 -9.92 10.90
CA ASP A 95 11.09 -9.10 11.95
C ASP A 95 10.15 -7.95 12.40
N ARG A 96 9.47 -7.28 11.46
CA ARG A 96 8.41 -6.31 11.80
C ARG A 96 7.20 -6.97 12.46
N ALA A 97 6.75 -8.11 11.94
CA ALA A 97 5.61 -8.84 12.49
C ALA A 97 5.85 -9.31 13.93
N MET A 98 7.05 -9.79 14.25
CA MET A 98 7.44 -10.20 15.61
C MET A 98 7.51 -9.03 16.59
N ARG A 99 7.86 -7.83 16.11
CA ARG A 99 7.82 -6.60 16.92
C ARG A 99 6.41 -6.07 17.15
N CYS A 100 5.45 -6.41 16.29
CA CYS A 100 4.05 -6.10 16.48
C CYS A 100 3.43 -7.11 17.47
N ARG A 101 3.50 -6.79 18.76
CA ARG A 101 2.91 -7.63 19.81
C ARG A 101 1.38 -7.50 19.79
N ALA A 102 0.70 -8.31 19.01
CA ALA A 102 -0.74 -8.51 19.09
C ALA A 102 -1.02 -9.73 19.98
N THR A 103 -1.57 -9.52 21.18
CA THR A 103 -2.09 -10.61 22.01
C THR A 103 -3.45 -11.05 21.48
N LEU A 104 -3.53 -12.26 20.95
CA LEU A 104 -4.80 -12.89 20.60
C LEU A 104 -5.38 -13.58 21.83
N GLY A 105 -6.64 -13.29 22.16
CA GLY A 105 -7.38 -14.05 23.16
C GLY A 105 -7.53 -15.51 22.72
N CYS A 106 -7.29 -16.46 23.63
CA CYS A 106 -7.38 -17.90 23.35
C CYS A 106 -8.72 -18.29 22.68
N ARG A 107 -9.82 -17.65 23.10
CA ARG A 107 -11.16 -17.89 22.53
C ARG A 107 -11.27 -17.48 21.06
N ASP A 108 -10.66 -16.38 20.65
CA ASP A 108 -10.72 -15.85 19.28
C ASP A 108 -9.89 -16.70 18.31
N TYR A 109 -8.78 -17.27 18.78
CA TYR A 109 -7.96 -18.19 18.02
C TYR A 109 -8.71 -19.48 17.64
N HIS A 110 -9.47 -20.05 18.59
CA HIS A 110 -10.18 -21.31 18.38
C HIS A 110 -11.49 -21.16 17.59
N GLN A 111 -12.11 -19.99 17.55
CA GLN A 111 -13.32 -19.77 16.72
C GLN A 111 -13.00 -19.72 15.22
N LYS A 112 -11.82 -19.24 14.81
CA LYS A 112 -11.43 -19.19 13.39
C LYS A 112 -11.24 -20.56 12.73
N LYS A 113 -10.95 -21.61 13.51
CA LYS A 113 -10.80 -22.98 12.97
C LYS A 113 -12.14 -23.70 12.77
N ALA A 114 -13.23 -23.22 13.36
CA ALA A 114 -14.52 -23.92 13.31
C ALA A 114 -15.31 -23.69 11.99
N SER A 115 -14.93 -22.71 11.17
CA SER A 115 -15.68 -22.33 9.96
C SER A 115 -15.07 -22.82 8.63
N SER A 116 -14.13 -23.77 8.65
CA SER A 116 -13.53 -24.39 7.45
C SER A 116 -13.90 -25.87 7.26
N GLY A 117 -15.03 -26.30 7.82
CA GLY A 117 -15.59 -27.63 7.58
C GLY A 117 -17.10 -27.57 7.44
N SER A 118 -17.57 -27.38 6.20
CA SER A 118 -18.85 -27.86 5.66
C SER A 118 -18.71 -27.98 4.15
#